data_AF-A0A7C6ANX9-F1
#
_entry.id   AF-A0A7C6ANX9-F1
#
_cell.length_a   1.000
_cell.length_b   1.000
_cell.length_c   1.000
_cell.angle_alpha   90.00
_cell.angle_beta   90.00
_cell.angle_gamma   90.00
#
_symmetry.space_group_name_H-M   'P 1'
#
loop_
_entity.id
_entity.type
_entity.pdbx_description
1 polymer ?
#
loop_
_entity_poly.entity_id
_entity_poly.type
_entity_poly.pdbx_seq_one_letter_code
_entity_poly.pdbx_strand_id
1 'polypeptide(L)'
;MAVRTKRSSLARRIRQLVDQAPELVAGAIRARLLWADSLGVKCLSLLVRTPDLAILVDPGASAMQPSFPLEESERDELKLAALTAIADCAAQADVIAITHYHHDHYADPSEWPMIYRGKHLLVKDPNQWINRSQWHRAREFFRALAKELAGGGEELPLGPPQPVAPRSASDLFPEALREDFGSYSERRRQVLRRGEKRLADLRRFWESEEWVKPKVLGRTSVEFADGRNFRFGGTTVRFTEPLFHGIEYATVGWVVAVCIEHGGKKLLFSSDVQGPTIEDYATWIVSERPDILILDGPPTYLFGQLVSRVNLDRAVKNAVRIAKMLPQTTVLFDHHLPRDPKFRERAQALFDHLASASRASFSTLAEWLGCRPLVEVLTDGTTLEAQHAPVPSTRRPP
;
A
#
# COMPACT_ATOMS: atom_id res chain seq x y z
N MET A 1 36.50 -26.03 -16.63
CA MET A 1 36.05 -24.64 -16.83
C MET A 1 34.96 -24.64 -17.89
N ALA A 2 33.69 -24.76 -17.47
CA ALA A 2 32.55 -24.68 -18.39
C ALA A 2 32.04 -23.24 -18.42
N VAL A 3 31.95 -22.69 -19.63
CA VAL A 3 31.49 -21.35 -19.94
C VAL A 3 30.03 -21.20 -19.49
N ARG A 4 29.81 -20.65 -18.29
CA ARG A 4 28.53 -20.08 -17.86
C ARG A 4 28.34 -18.77 -18.61
N THR A 5 27.73 -18.83 -19.78
CA THR A 5 27.24 -17.66 -20.51
C THR A 5 26.36 -16.82 -19.58
N LYS A 6 26.63 -15.51 -19.55
CA LYS A 6 26.01 -14.48 -18.70
C LYS A 6 24.47 -14.48 -18.81
N ARG A 7 23.75 -15.24 -17.99
CA ARG A 7 22.38 -14.88 -17.62
C ARG A 7 22.46 -13.81 -16.54
N SER A 8 21.90 -12.62 -16.79
CA SER A 8 21.70 -11.65 -15.72
C SER A 8 20.78 -12.27 -14.66
N SER A 9 21.05 -12.03 -13.37
CA SER A 9 20.15 -12.48 -12.30
C SER A 9 18.75 -11.89 -12.52
N LEU A 10 17.72 -12.63 -12.11
CA LEU A 10 16.32 -12.21 -12.21
C LEU A 10 16.11 -10.79 -11.67
N ALA A 11 16.71 -10.50 -10.51
CA ALA A 11 16.68 -9.19 -9.87
C ALA A 11 17.24 -8.07 -10.77
N ARG A 12 18.32 -8.32 -11.52
CA ARG A 12 18.91 -7.33 -12.44
C ARG A 12 17.98 -7.04 -13.62
N ARG A 13 17.30 -8.05 -14.16
CA ARG A 13 16.34 -7.88 -15.26
C ARG A 13 15.12 -7.07 -14.81
N ILE A 14 14.55 -7.41 -13.66
CA ILE A 14 13.42 -6.66 -13.08
C ILE A 14 13.83 -5.23 -12.77
N ARG A 15 15.02 -5.03 -12.19
CA ARG A 15 15.55 -3.68 -11.91
C ARG A 15 15.64 -2.84 -13.19
N GLN A 16 16.13 -3.41 -14.29
CA GLN A 16 16.20 -2.71 -15.57
C GLN A 16 14.81 -2.31 -16.09
N LEU A 17 13.79 -3.17 -15.94
CA LEU A 17 12.41 -2.83 -16.30
C LEU A 17 11.87 -1.67 -15.45
N VAL A 18 12.10 -1.71 -14.15
CA VAL A 18 11.71 -0.63 -13.21
C VAL A 18 12.41 0.70 -13.55
N ASP A 19 13.69 0.66 -13.90
CA ASP A 19 14.44 1.88 -14.26
C ASP A 19 13.96 2.52 -15.56
N GLN A 20 13.37 1.72 -16.46
CA GLN A 20 12.83 2.16 -17.75
C GLN A 20 11.31 2.36 -17.73
N ALA A 21 10.67 2.19 -16.56
CA ALA A 21 9.24 2.24 -16.40
C ALA A 21 8.65 3.60 -16.83
N PRO A 22 7.59 3.63 -17.65
CA PRO A 22 6.86 4.86 -17.88
C PRO A 22 6.16 5.31 -16.60
N GLU A 23 6.19 6.62 -16.34
CA GLU A 23 5.45 7.23 -15.24
C GLU A 23 3.94 7.22 -15.54
N LEU A 24 3.13 7.02 -14.51
CA LEU A 24 1.70 7.35 -14.55
C LEU A 24 1.55 8.87 -14.53
N VAL A 25 0.72 9.44 -15.40
CA VAL A 25 0.60 10.91 -15.55
C VAL A 25 -0.85 11.36 -15.48
N ALA A 26 -1.12 12.34 -14.63
CA ALA A 26 -2.40 13.05 -14.55
C ALA A 26 -2.15 14.55 -14.38
N GLY A 27 -2.29 15.31 -15.48
CA GLY A 27 -1.91 16.73 -15.50
C GLY A 27 -0.44 16.92 -15.15
N ALA A 28 -0.15 17.65 -14.07
CA ALA A 28 1.21 17.86 -13.59
C ALA A 28 1.70 16.79 -12.58
N ILE A 29 0.82 15.87 -12.16
CA ILE A 29 1.18 14.74 -11.30
C ILE A 29 1.85 13.67 -12.16
N ARG A 30 3.05 13.24 -11.75
CA ARG A 30 3.80 12.13 -12.34
C ARG A 30 4.17 11.13 -11.26
N ALA A 31 3.75 9.88 -11.41
CA ALA A 31 4.05 8.82 -10.45
C ALA A 31 4.95 7.76 -11.08
N ARG A 32 6.17 7.65 -10.56
CA ARG A 32 7.12 6.58 -10.89
C ARG A 32 6.90 5.41 -9.93
N LEU A 33 6.47 4.28 -10.48
CA LEU A 33 6.31 3.04 -9.73
C LEU A 33 7.69 2.41 -9.52
N LEU A 34 8.00 2.02 -8.28
CA LEU A 34 9.34 1.53 -7.93
C LEU A 34 9.36 0.01 -7.84
N TRP A 35 8.50 -0.56 -7.00
CA TRP A 35 8.39 -2.01 -6.87
C TRP A 35 7.03 -2.38 -6.30
N ALA A 36 6.57 -3.59 -6.64
CA ALA A 36 5.33 -4.15 -6.15
C ALA A 36 5.37 -5.68 -6.08
N ASP A 37 4.35 -6.27 -5.46
CA ASP A 37 4.19 -7.72 -5.32
C ASP A 37 4.23 -8.47 -6.66
N SER A 38 3.69 -7.88 -7.73
CA SER A 38 3.74 -8.49 -9.07
C SER A 38 5.17 -8.67 -9.61
N LEU A 39 6.16 -8.02 -9.00
CA LEU A 39 7.59 -8.18 -9.31
C LEU A 39 8.32 -9.10 -8.32
N GLY A 40 7.60 -9.82 -7.46
CA GLY A 40 8.17 -10.86 -6.60
C GLY A 40 8.68 -10.40 -5.24
N VAL A 41 8.31 -9.19 -4.78
CA VAL A 41 8.69 -8.65 -3.47
C VAL A 41 7.46 -8.06 -2.80
N LYS A 42 7.23 -8.35 -1.52
CA LYS A 42 6.16 -7.70 -0.75
C LYS A 42 6.48 -6.21 -0.64
N CYS A 43 5.78 -5.40 -1.41
CA CYS A 43 6.07 -3.98 -1.58
C CYS A 43 4.90 -3.31 -2.30
N LEU A 44 4.72 -2.02 -2.07
CA LEU A 44 3.98 -1.13 -2.97
C LEU A 44 4.51 0.29 -2.82
N SER A 45 5.59 0.60 -3.53
CA SER A 45 6.30 1.87 -3.38
C SER A 45 6.33 2.66 -4.68
N LEU A 46 6.11 3.97 -4.56
CA LEU A 46 6.08 4.91 -5.69
C LEU A 46 6.60 6.28 -5.28
N LEU A 47 7.28 6.94 -6.22
CA LEU A 47 7.68 8.34 -6.11
C LEU A 47 6.74 9.20 -6.95
N VAL A 48 5.97 10.06 -6.29
CA VAL A 48 5.04 10.99 -6.93
C VAL A 48 5.66 12.37 -6.98
N ARG A 49 5.71 12.98 -8.16
CA ARG A 49 6.18 14.34 -8.39
C ARG A 49 5.04 15.23 -8.82
N THR A 50 5.06 16.43 -8.29
CA THR A 50 4.27 17.59 -8.70
C THR A 50 5.23 18.76 -8.93
N PRO A 51 4.77 19.90 -9.48
CA PRO A 51 5.61 21.09 -9.59
C PRO A 51 6.18 21.60 -8.25
N ASP A 52 5.49 21.32 -7.14
CA ASP A 52 5.83 21.85 -5.82
C ASP A 52 6.52 20.85 -4.88
N LEU A 53 6.47 19.55 -5.20
CA LEU A 53 6.84 18.49 -4.26
C LEU A 53 7.18 17.17 -4.96
N ALA A 54 8.21 16.48 -4.48
CA ALA A 54 8.42 15.05 -4.67
C ALA A 54 8.16 14.25 -3.38
N ILE A 55 7.23 13.30 -3.41
CA ILE A 55 6.81 12.47 -2.27
C ILE A 55 6.98 10.98 -2.58
N LEU A 56 7.77 10.30 -1.75
CA LEU A 56 7.96 8.85 -1.80
C LEU A 56 6.99 8.20 -0.81
N VAL A 57 6.10 7.34 -1.30
CA VAL A 57 5.10 6.64 -0.49
C VAL A 57 5.58 5.23 -0.21
N ASP A 58 5.49 4.82 1.05
CA ASP A 58 5.81 3.49 1.59
C ASP A 58 7.15 2.94 1.09
N PRO A 59 8.29 3.52 1.55
CA PRO A 59 9.63 3.10 1.12
C PRO A 59 10.08 1.81 1.82
N GLY A 60 9.28 0.75 1.75
CA GLY A 60 9.57 -0.55 2.36
C GLY A 60 9.56 -1.69 1.36
N ALA A 61 10.17 -2.81 1.75
CA ALA A 61 10.12 -4.05 0.99
C ALA A 61 10.46 -5.24 1.88
N SER A 62 9.74 -6.35 1.70
CA SER A 62 9.99 -7.62 2.37
C SER A 62 9.99 -8.79 1.39
N ALA A 63 10.73 -9.84 1.72
CA ALA A 63 10.74 -11.06 0.92
C ALA A 63 9.34 -11.70 0.85
N MET A 64 9.02 -12.32 -0.29
CA MET A 64 7.81 -13.12 -0.46
C MET A 64 7.74 -14.28 0.54
N GLN A 65 6.53 -14.73 0.84
CA GLN A 65 6.31 -15.87 1.74
C GLN A 65 6.98 -17.16 1.21
N PRO A 66 7.30 -18.14 2.07
CA PRO A 66 7.96 -19.38 1.64
C PRO A 66 7.20 -20.17 0.56
N SER A 67 5.88 -20.01 0.46
CA SER A 67 5.06 -20.66 -0.58
C SER A 67 5.12 -19.99 -1.95
N PHE A 68 5.76 -18.83 -2.07
CA PHE A 68 5.99 -18.19 -3.37
C PHE A 68 7.07 -18.96 -4.15
N PRO A 69 6.90 -19.21 -5.47
CA PRO A 69 7.71 -20.16 -6.23
C PRO A 69 9.11 -19.63 -6.61
N LEU A 70 9.89 -19.21 -5.62
CA LEU A 70 11.29 -18.78 -5.73
C LEU A 70 12.11 -19.41 -4.61
N GLU A 71 13.39 -19.66 -4.86
CA GLU A 71 14.33 -20.04 -3.80
C GLU A 71 14.58 -18.89 -2.82
N GLU A 72 15.03 -19.20 -1.60
CA GLU A 72 15.27 -18.18 -0.56
C GLU A 72 16.27 -17.11 -0.99
N SER A 73 17.39 -17.54 -1.60
CA SER A 73 18.40 -16.62 -2.12
C SER A 73 17.86 -15.69 -3.21
N GLU A 74 16.96 -16.17 -4.07
CA GLU A 74 16.34 -15.35 -5.12
C GLU A 74 15.38 -14.31 -4.54
N ARG A 75 14.61 -14.69 -3.50
CA ARG A 75 13.73 -13.75 -2.79
C ARG A 75 14.53 -12.64 -2.09
N ASP A 76 15.67 -12.99 -1.50
CA ASP A 76 16.55 -12.02 -0.85
C ASP A 76 17.25 -11.09 -1.85
N GLU A 77 17.72 -11.63 -2.98
CA GLU A 77 18.27 -10.83 -4.08
C GLU A 77 17.24 -9.81 -4.63
N LEU A 78 15.98 -10.23 -4.79
CA LEU A 78 14.89 -9.36 -5.22
C LEU A 78 14.56 -8.29 -4.17
N LYS A 79 14.46 -8.67 -2.90
CA LYS A 79 14.24 -7.72 -1.79
C LYS A 79 15.33 -6.64 -1.78
N LEU A 80 16.59 -7.03 -1.90
CA LEU A 80 17.72 -6.10 -1.91
C LEU A 80 17.66 -5.16 -3.13
N ALA A 81 17.33 -5.68 -4.31
CA ALA A 81 17.15 -4.87 -5.52
C ALA A 81 16.02 -3.85 -5.38
N ALA A 82 14.91 -4.23 -4.74
CA ALA A 82 13.79 -3.34 -4.43
C ALA A 82 14.20 -2.22 -3.46
N LEU A 83 14.81 -2.56 -2.32
CA LEU A 83 15.28 -1.57 -1.33
C LEU A 83 16.30 -0.60 -1.94
N THR A 84 17.19 -1.10 -2.80
CA THR A 84 18.14 -0.25 -3.52
C THR A 84 17.42 0.72 -4.46
N ALA A 85 16.39 0.28 -5.20
CA ALA A 85 15.61 1.15 -6.09
C ALA A 85 14.85 2.23 -5.33
N ILE A 86 14.30 1.85 -4.17
CA ILE A 86 13.63 2.77 -3.25
C ILE A 86 14.62 3.80 -2.73
N ALA A 87 15.81 3.38 -2.27
CA ALA A 87 16.84 4.29 -1.77
C ALA A 87 17.35 5.27 -2.83
N ASP A 88 17.58 4.82 -4.06
CA ASP A 88 17.98 5.67 -5.19
C ASP A 88 16.93 6.77 -5.48
N CYS A 89 15.65 6.42 -5.33
CA CYS A 89 14.54 7.36 -5.54
C CYS A 89 14.31 8.27 -4.32
N ALA A 90 14.58 7.80 -3.10
CA ALA A 90 14.47 8.61 -1.89
C ALA A 90 15.41 9.82 -1.91
N ALA A 91 16.56 9.73 -2.60
CA ALA A 91 17.45 10.87 -2.82
C ALA A 91 16.76 12.06 -3.52
N GLN A 92 15.73 11.78 -4.33
CA GLN A 92 14.98 12.76 -5.11
C GLN A 92 13.66 13.20 -4.45
N ALA A 93 13.31 12.61 -3.30
CA ALA A 93 12.11 12.94 -2.56
C ALA A 93 12.39 14.07 -1.56
N ASP A 94 11.42 14.97 -1.37
CA ASP A 94 11.41 15.95 -0.28
C ASP A 94 10.66 15.38 0.93
N VAL A 95 9.57 14.66 0.65
CA VAL A 95 8.66 14.08 1.63
C VAL A 95 8.67 12.56 1.54
N ILE A 96 8.63 11.89 2.69
CA ILE A 96 8.36 10.45 2.80
C ILE A 96 7.00 10.27 3.47
N ALA A 97 6.10 9.51 2.85
CA ALA A 97 4.86 9.06 3.47
C ALA A 97 4.98 7.60 3.92
N ILE A 98 4.57 7.30 5.14
CA ILE A 98 4.44 5.92 5.65
C ILE A 98 3.00 5.71 6.08
N THR A 99 2.26 4.88 5.34
CA THR A 99 0.82 4.66 5.54
C THR A 99 0.51 3.79 6.75
N HIS A 100 1.42 2.90 7.14
CA HIS A 100 1.31 2.07 8.33
C HIS A 100 2.60 1.28 8.64
N TYR A 101 2.60 0.57 9.78
CA TYR A 101 3.79 -0.11 10.32
C TYR A 101 3.80 -1.63 10.07
N HIS A 102 3.87 -2.02 8.79
CA HIS A 102 4.32 -3.35 8.36
C HIS A 102 5.69 -3.24 7.67
N HIS A 103 6.51 -4.29 7.75
CA HIS A 103 7.92 -4.22 7.30
C HIS A 103 8.09 -4.10 5.77
N ASP A 104 7.03 -4.28 5.00
CA ASP A 104 6.96 -4.02 3.57
C ASP A 104 6.59 -2.57 3.22
N HIS A 105 6.30 -1.70 4.19
CA HIS A 105 5.90 -0.30 3.97
C HIS A 105 6.93 0.73 4.46
N TYR A 106 7.93 0.29 5.22
CA TYR A 106 9.09 1.09 5.58
C TYR A 106 10.35 0.22 5.61
N ALA A 107 11.48 0.77 5.17
CA ALA A 107 12.78 0.17 5.35
C ALA A 107 13.28 0.43 6.78
N ASP A 108 14.02 -0.53 7.36
CA ASP A 108 14.61 -0.35 8.67
C ASP A 108 15.59 0.84 8.65
N PRO A 109 15.37 1.92 9.43
CA PRO A 109 16.26 3.07 9.45
C PRO A 109 17.70 2.71 9.86
N SER A 110 17.92 1.64 10.62
CA SER A 110 19.27 1.18 11.01
C SER A 110 20.06 0.58 9.85
N GLU A 111 19.37 0.05 8.83
CA GLU A 111 20.00 -0.48 7.62
C GLU A 111 19.99 0.55 6.47
N TRP A 112 18.91 1.32 6.35
CA TRP A 112 18.67 2.26 5.25
C TRP A 112 18.43 3.71 5.71
N PRO A 113 19.31 4.31 6.53
CA PRO A 113 19.09 5.66 7.08
C PRO A 113 19.05 6.74 6.00
N MET A 114 19.66 6.49 4.84
CA MET A 114 19.71 7.44 3.72
C MET A 114 18.31 7.73 3.13
N ILE A 115 17.36 6.80 3.26
CA ILE A 115 15.98 7.00 2.80
C ILE A 115 15.31 8.17 3.54
N TYR A 116 15.62 8.33 4.84
CA TYR A 116 14.92 9.25 5.74
C TYR A 116 15.70 10.53 6.05
N ARG A 117 17.01 10.56 5.75
CA ARG A 117 17.89 11.67 6.12
C ARG A 117 17.56 12.96 5.36
N GLY A 118 17.31 14.02 6.11
CA GLY A 118 17.01 15.36 5.58
C GLY A 118 15.63 15.47 4.94
N LYS A 119 14.71 14.55 5.24
CA LYS A 119 13.36 14.50 4.65
C LYS A 119 12.31 15.02 5.62
N HIS A 120 11.14 15.35 5.08
CA HIS A 120 9.94 15.56 5.87
C HIS A 120 9.10 14.27 5.87
N LEU A 121 8.88 13.67 7.04
CA LEU A 121 8.18 12.40 7.21
C LEU A 121 6.73 12.67 7.63
N LEU A 122 5.79 12.23 6.80
CA LEU A 122 4.36 12.22 7.07
C LEU A 122 3.93 10.77 7.32
N VAL A 123 3.74 10.40 8.58
CA VAL A 123 3.62 8.99 8.96
C VAL A 123 2.32 8.71 9.71
N LYS A 124 1.81 7.49 9.58
CA LYS A 124 0.72 6.98 10.42
C LYS A 124 0.98 7.27 11.90
N ASP A 125 -0.02 7.76 12.63
CA ASP A 125 0.06 7.99 14.07
C ASP A 125 0.48 6.68 14.77
N PRO A 126 1.64 6.66 15.46
CA PRO A 126 2.16 5.46 16.11
C PRO A 126 1.52 5.18 17.47
N ASN A 127 0.63 6.04 17.96
CA ASN A 127 0.12 5.99 19.32
C ASN A 127 -1.29 5.44 19.44
N GLN A 128 -2.15 5.72 18.45
CA GLN A 128 -3.56 5.35 18.46
C GLN A 128 -4.00 4.81 17.10
N TRP A 129 -5.14 4.12 17.10
CA TRP A 129 -5.67 3.45 15.90
C TRP A 129 -4.57 2.59 15.26
N ILE A 130 -3.97 1.74 16.08
CA ILE A 130 -2.80 0.92 15.75
C ILE A 130 -2.84 -0.34 16.61
N ASN A 131 -2.65 -1.52 16.02
CA ASN A 131 -2.64 -2.74 16.84
C ASN A 131 -1.33 -2.84 17.64
N ARG A 132 -1.22 -3.81 18.57
CA ARG A 132 0.00 -3.99 19.37
C ARG A 132 1.24 -4.23 18.51
N SER A 133 1.14 -5.02 17.43
CA SER A 133 2.28 -5.31 16.55
C SER A 133 2.80 -4.05 15.85
N GLN A 134 1.91 -3.27 15.24
CA GLN A 134 2.21 -2.00 14.61
C GLN A 134 2.74 -0.99 15.66
N TRP A 135 2.19 -0.98 16.88
CA TRP A 135 2.66 -0.12 17.99
C TRP A 135 4.12 -0.40 18.35
N HIS A 136 4.49 -1.69 18.47
CA HIS A 136 5.87 -2.11 18.74
C HIS A 136 6.80 -1.75 17.58
N ARG A 137 6.41 -2.10 16.35
CA ARG A 137 7.16 -1.80 15.12
C ARG A 137 7.39 -0.30 14.94
N ALA A 138 6.38 0.52 15.20
CA ALA A 138 6.52 1.97 15.14
C ALA A 138 7.59 2.48 16.12
N ARG A 139 7.64 1.93 17.34
CA ARG A 139 8.64 2.31 18.35
C ARG A 139 10.03 1.81 18.01
N GLU A 140 10.16 0.64 17.42
CA GLU A 140 11.42 0.16 16.83
C GLU A 140 11.89 1.10 15.72
N PHE A 141 10.99 1.43 14.78
CA PHE A 141 11.25 2.39 13.71
C PHE A 141 11.73 3.74 14.25
N PHE A 142 11.01 4.36 15.18
CA PHE A 142 11.40 5.67 15.70
C PHE A 142 12.67 5.64 16.57
N ARG A 143 12.94 4.56 17.30
CA ARG A 143 14.21 4.40 18.02
C ARG A 143 15.38 4.30 17.06
N ALA A 144 15.25 3.50 16.00
CA ALA A 144 16.26 3.40 14.95
C ALA A 144 16.44 4.76 14.25
N LEU A 145 15.34 5.43 13.91
CA LEU A 145 15.35 6.74 13.27
C LEU A 145 16.07 7.80 14.13
N ALA A 146 15.74 7.88 15.43
CA ALA A 146 16.39 8.81 16.35
C ALA A 146 17.89 8.51 16.50
N LYS A 147 18.25 7.22 16.66
CA LYS A 147 19.64 6.78 16.77
C LYS A 147 20.47 7.19 15.54
N GLU A 148 19.95 6.95 14.34
CA GLU A 148 20.69 7.15 13.08
C GLU A 148 20.70 8.60 12.59
N LEU A 149 19.69 9.41 12.94
CA LEU A 149 19.53 10.77 12.40
C LEU A 149 19.86 11.88 13.41
N ALA A 150 19.83 11.61 14.71
CA ALA A 150 20.09 12.61 15.75
C ALA A 150 21.53 12.61 16.29
N GLY A 151 22.48 11.94 15.61
CA GLY A 151 23.90 12.00 15.97
C GLY A 151 24.31 11.14 17.17
N GLY A 152 23.59 10.03 17.43
CA GLY A 152 23.97 9.03 18.42
C GLY A 152 23.79 9.49 19.87
N GLY A 153 22.54 9.51 20.36
CA GLY A 153 22.27 9.73 21.78
C GLY A 153 20.88 10.22 22.14
N GLU A 154 20.05 10.67 21.17
CA GLU A 154 18.68 11.07 21.49
C GLU A 154 17.77 9.86 21.72
N GLU A 155 17.15 9.83 22.90
CA GLU A 155 16.06 8.91 23.20
C GLU A 155 14.81 9.22 22.37
N LEU A 156 13.97 8.20 22.21
CA LEU A 156 12.65 8.31 21.58
C LEU A 156 11.88 9.47 22.23
N PRO A 157 11.38 10.46 21.48
CA PRO A 157 10.69 11.59 22.08
C PRO A 157 9.34 11.15 22.62
N LEU A 158 9.29 10.83 23.91
CA LEU A 158 8.10 10.34 24.59
C LEU A 158 7.35 11.47 25.32
N GLY A 159 6.06 11.27 25.46
CA GLY A 159 5.13 12.11 26.17
C GLY A 159 4.19 11.32 27.03
N PRO A 160 3.47 11.99 27.95
CA PRO A 160 2.47 11.33 28.74
C PRO A 160 1.38 10.72 27.84
N PRO A 161 0.72 9.64 28.29
CA PRO A 161 -0.45 9.11 27.62
C PRO A 161 -1.52 10.19 27.38
N GLN A 162 -2.26 10.07 26.29
CA GLN A 162 -3.34 11.01 25.96
C GLN A 162 -4.69 10.29 25.81
N PRO A 163 -5.81 10.98 26.09
CA PRO A 163 -7.14 10.44 25.85
C PRO A 163 -7.36 10.19 24.35
N VAL A 164 -8.00 9.08 24.01
CA VAL A 164 -8.34 8.72 22.63
C VAL A 164 -9.85 8.87 22.43
N ALA A 165 -10.24 9.58 21.38
CA ALA A 165 -11.66 9.77 21.06
C ALA A 165 -12.31 8.42 20.66
N PRO A 166 -13.45 8.04 21.27
CA PRO A 166 -14.17 6.86 20.83
C PRO A 166 -14.81 7.10 19.45
N ARG A 167 -14.84 6.05 18.63
CA ARG A 167 -15.65 6.00 17.41
C ARG A 167 -16.50 4.74 17.42
N SER A 168 -17.77 4.89 17.08
CA SER A 168 -18.73 3.80 16.97
C SER A 168 -18.62 3.13 15.59
N ALA A 169 -19.22 1.93 15.44
CA ALA A 169 -19.30 1.26 14.15
C ALA A 169 -20.01 2.14 13.08
N SER A 170 -21.02 2.92 13.47
CA SER A 170 -21.73 3.86 12.58
C SER A 170 -20.86 5.04 12.12
N ASP A 171 -19.81 5.37 12.85
CA ASP A 171 -18.84 6.40 12.46
C ASP A 171 -17.71 5.83 11.58
N LEU A 172 -17.53 4.51 11.58
CA LEU A 172 -16.41 3.83 10.95
C LEU A 172 -16.80 3.18 9.61
N PHE A 173 -17.97 2.53 9.54
CA PHE A 173 -18.42 1.78 8.36
C PHE A 173 -19.96 1.69 8.27
N PRO A 174 -20.68 2.83 8.20
CA PRO A 174 -22.14 2.87 8.18
C PRO A 174 -22.79 2.12 7.01
N GLU A 175 -22.15 2.07 5.83
CA GLU A 175 -22.67 1.33 4.68
C GLU A 175 -22.57 -0.18 4.89
N ALA A 176 -21.39 -0.65 5.30
CA ALA A 176 -21.18 -2.08 5.57
C ALA A 176 -22.13 -2.60 6.65
N LEU A 177 -22.55 -1.77 7.62
CA LEU A 177 -23.54 -2.17 8.63
C LEU A 177 -24.93 -2.51 8.04
N ARG A 178 -25.27 -1.96 6.88
CA ARG A 178 -26.58 -2.16 6.22
C ARG A 178 -26.60 -3.38 5.30
N GLU A 179 -25.44 -3.95 4.99
CA GLU A 179 -25.33 -5.14 4.14
C GLU A 179 -25.98 -6.37 4.79
N ASP A 180 -26.79 -7.07 4.01
CA ASP A 180 -27.39 -8.34 4.40
C ASP A 180 -26.59 -9.52 3.84
N PHE A 181 -26.06 -10.34 4.74
CA PHE A 181 -25.28 -11.53 4.42
C PHE A 181 -26.10 -12.83 4.61
N GLY A 182 -27.43 -12.74 4.65
CA GLY A 182 -28.33 -13.88 4.82
C GLY A 182 -28.01 -14.66 6.10
N SER A 183 -27.77 -15.96 5.97
CA SER A 183 -27.46 -16.85 7.11
C SER A 183 -26.18 -16.47 7.87
N TYR A 184 -25.27 -15.70 7.26
CA TYR A 184 -24.04 -15.22 7.90
C TYR A 184 -24.27 -14.00 8.81
N SER A 185 -25.40 -13.30 8.69
CA SER A 185 -25.67 -12.04 9.40
C SER A 185 -25.62 -12.18 10.93
N GLU A 186 -26.03 -13.32 11.50
CA GLU A 186 -25.92 -13.55 12.95
C GLU A 186 -24.47 -13.69 13.41
N ARG A 187 -23.67 -14.50 12.70
CA ARG A 187 -22.24 -14.65 12.99
C ARG A 187 -21.52 -13.32 12.86
N ARG A 188 -21.85 -12.52 11.86
CA ARG A 188 -21.29 -11.17 11.69
C ARG A 188 -21.58 -10.27 12.89
N ARG A 189 -22.81 -10.25 13.42
CA ARG A 189 -23.14 -9.48 14.64
C ARG A 189 -22.27 -9.89 15.83
N GLN A 190 -22.00 -11.18 16.01
CA GLN A 190 -21.10 -11.65 17.07
C GLN A 190 -19.65 -11.19 16.85
N VAL A 191 -19.16 -11.24 15.61
CA VAL A 191 -17.82 -10.75 15.25
C VAL A 191 -17.68 -9.26 15.51
N LEU A 192 -18.68 -8.45 15.13
CA LEU A 192 -18.68 -7.00 15.38
C LEU A 192 -18.65 -6.68 16.87
N ARG A 193 -19.49 -7.34 17.70
CA ARG A 193 -19.47 -7.17 19.17
C ARG A 193 -18.12 -7.52 19.79
N ARG A 194 -17.47 -8.59 19.33
CA ARG A 194 -16.10 -8.95 19.76
C ARG A 194 -15.07 -7.94 19.28
N GLY A 195 -15.27 -7.37 18.09
CA GLY A 195 -14.48 -6.28 17.54
C GLY A 195 -14.53 -5.01 18.40
N GLU A 196 -15.73 -4.57 18.76
CA GLU A 196 -15.96 -3.41 19.64
C GLU A 196 -15.27 -3.58 20.99
N LYS A 197 -15.41 -4.76 21.62
CA LYS A 197 -14.71 -5.05 22.89
C LYS A 197 -13.19 -4.94 22.74
N ARG A 198 -12.63 -5.52 21.66
CA ARG A 198 -11.18 -5.45 21.41
C ARG A 198 -10.70 -4.04 21.13
N LEU A 199 -11.49 -3.23 20.42
CA LEU A 199 -11.17 -1.82 20.20
C LEU A 199 -11.17 -1.04 21.52
N ALA A 200 -12.12 -1.30 22.42
CA ALA A 200 -12.12 -0.71 23.75
C ALA A 200 -10.90 -1.15 24.59
N ASP A 201 -10.46 -2.40 24.47
CA ASP A 201 -9.22 -2.90 25.10
C ASP A 201 -7.98 -2.18 24.55
N LEU A 202 -7.89 -2.01 23.24
CA LEU A 202 -6.79 -1.30 22.59
C LEU A 202 -6.78 0.18 22.96
N ARG A 203 -7.94 0.81 23.03
CA ARG A 203 -8.08 2.20 23.47
C ARG A 203 -7.50 2.40 24.87
N ARG A 204 -7.89 1.55 25.82
CA ARG A 204 -7.35 1.59 27.20
C ARG A 204 -5.84 1.41 27.22
N PHE A 205 -5.31 0.55 26.35
CA PHE A 205 -3.88 0.37 26.18
C PHE A 205 -3.21 1.66 25.64
N TRP A 206 -3.72 2.27 24.58
CA TRP A 206 -3.15 3.52 24.05
C TRP A 206 -3.22 4.67 25.07
N GLU A 207 -4.27 4.73 25.88
CA GLU A 207 -4.47 5.72 26.95
C GLU A 207 -3.59 5.45 28.20
N SER A 208 -2.97 4.27 28.32
CA SER A 208 -2.07 3.93 29.42
C SER A 208 -0.59 4.03 29.08
N GLU A 209 -0.24 4.05 27.80
CA GLU A 209 1.15 4.01 27.32
C GLU A 209 1.70 5.40 27.00
N GLU A 210 3.02 5.57 27.06
CA GLU A 210 3.67 6.80 26.61
C GLU A 210 3.52 7.01 25.10
N TRP A 211 3.28 8.25 24.71
CA TRP A 211 3.06 8.64 23.32
C TRP A 211 4.35 9.15 22.70
N VAL A 212 4.70 8.62 21.53
CA VAL A 212 5.73 9.21 20.67
C VAL A 212 5.25 10.60 20.26
N LYS A 213 6.14 11.59 20.33
CA LYS A 213 5.89 12.96 19.91
C LYS A 213 6.48 13.22 18.53
N PRO A 214 5.81 14.04 17.69
CA PRO A 214 6.44 14.65 16.53
C PRO A 214 7.72 15.39 16.94
N LYS A 215 8.79 15.27 16.15
CA LYS A 215 10.09 15.88 16.46
C LYS A 215 10.92 16.10 15.20
N VAL A 216 11.84 17.06 15.29
CA VAL A 216 12.95 17.23 14.33
C VAL A 216 14.16 16.43 14.82
N LEU A 217 14.60 15.47 14.00
CA LEU A 217 15.75 14.61 14.21
C LEU A 217 16.85 15.02 13.23
N GLY A 218 17.79 15.85 13.69
CA GLY A 218 18.79 16.48 12.82
C GLY A 218 18.15 17.39 11.77
N ARG A 219 18.23 17.02 10.48
CA ARG A 219 17.57 17.73 9.36
C ARG A 219 16.25 17.10 8.93
N THR A 220 15.84 16.02 9.58
CA THR A 220 14.61 15.29 9.26
C THR A 220 13.51 15.74 10.20
N SER A 221 12.33 16.07 9.69
CA SER A 221 11.16 16.38 10.52
C SER A 221 10.12 15.29 10.42
N VAL A 222 9.45 14.98 11.53
CA VAL A 222 8.38 13.97 11.60
C VAL A 222 7.08 14.63 12.00
N GLU A 223 6.02 14.35 11.25
CA GLU A 223 4.64 14.67 11.59
C GLU A 223 3.72 13.44 11.46
N PHE A 224 2.77 13.30 12.39
CA PHE A 224 1.73 12.28 12.28
C PHE A 224 0.64 12.76 11.34
N ALA A 225 0.19 11.89 10.44
CA ALA A 225 -0.56 12.28 9.26
C ALA A 225 -2.07 11.99 9.33
N ASP A 226 -2.53 11.09 10.21
CA ASP A 226 -3.93 10.65 10.32
C ASP A 226 -4.93 11.81 10.30
N GLY A 227 -5.83 11.81 9.31
CA GLY A 227 -6.88 12.82 9.15
C GLY A 227 -6.40 14.23 8.79
N ARG A 228 -5.10 14.43 8.50
CA ARG A 228 -4.50 15.75 8.25
C ARG A 228 -4.29 16.05 6.78
N ASN A 229 -4.24 17.35 6.49
CA ASN A 229 -3.98 17.91 5.17
C ASN A 229 -2.74 18.79 5.22
N PHE A 230 -1.85 18.62 4.24
CA PHE A 230 -0.59 19.34 4.10
C PHE A 230 -0.56 20.05 2.74
N ARG A 231 -0.09 21.29 2.71
CA ARG A 231 -0.05 22.11 1.49
C ARG A 231 1.37 22.53 1.16
N PHE A 232 1.80 22.22 -0.05
CA PHE A 232 3.10 22.55 -0.62
C PHE A 232 2.85 23.31 -1.93
N GLY A 233 2.93 24.64 -1.89
CA GLY A 233 2.56 25.48 -3.04
C GLY A 233 1.13 25.21 -3.53
N GLY A 234 1.00 24.78 -4.79
CA GLY A 234 -0.26 24.36 -5.42
C GLY A 234 -0.66 22.90 -5.13
N THR A 235 0.23 22.08 -4.57
CA THR A 235 -0.01 20.69 -4.23
C THR A 235 -0.60 20.53 -2.83
N THR A 236 -1.65 19.71 -2.71
CA THR A 236 -2.25 19.30 -1.43
C THR A 236 -2.06 17.80 -1.23
N VAL A 237 -1.57 17.39 -0.07
CA VAL A 237 -1.46 15.98 0.36
C VAL A 237 -2.44 15.78 1.52
N ARG A 238 -3.47 14.96 1.31
CA ARG A 238 -4.49 14.64 2.31
C ARG A 238 -4.36 13.20 2.76
N PHE A 239 -4.44 12.97 4.06
CA PHE A 239 -4.50 11.64 4.63
C PHE A 239 -5.88 11.36 5.17
N THR A 240 -6.35 10.13 5.00
CA THR A 240 -7.63 9.73 5.61
C THR A 240 -7.50 9.66 7.12
N GLU A 241 -8.64 9.68 7.81
CA GLU A 241 -8.74 9.06 9.12
C GLU A 241 -8.28 7.59 9.06
N PRO A 242 -7.89 6.97 10.19
CA PRO A 242 -7.46 5.58 10.21
C PRO A 242 -8.52 4.62 9.67
N LEU A 243 -8.10 3.79 8.71
CA LEU A 243 -8.91 2.73 8.08
C LEU A 243 -8.46 1.38 8.63
N PHE A 244 -9.39 0.45 8.87
CA PHE A 244 -9.04 -0.94 9.13
C PHE A 244 -8.26 -1.54 7.96
N HIS A 245 -7.15 -2.20 8.26
CA HIS A 245 -6.43 -3.02 7.30
C HIS A 245 -7.21 -4.34 7.10
N GLY A 246 -8.03 -4.39 6.05
CA GLY A 246 -8.94 -5.51 5.78
C GLY A 246 -10.37 -5.30 6.29
N ILE A 247 -10.96 -6.32 6.93
CA ILE A 247 -12.35 -6.29 7.39
C ILE A 247 -12.59 -5.44 8.65
N GLU A 248 -13.86 -5.22 8.96
CA GLU A 248 -14.28 -4.49 10.15
C GLU A 248 -13.70 -5.15 11.42
N TYR A 249 -12.99 -4.35 12.23
CA TYR A 249 -12.27 -4.84 13.42
C TYR A 249 -11.27 -5.97 13.15
N ALA A 250 -10.64 -5.94 11.98
CA ALA A 250 -9.50 -6.80 11.67
C ALA A 250 -8.38 -6.62 12.71
N THR A 251 -7.70 -7.72 13.03
CA THR A 251 -6.60 -7.71 14.02
C THR A 251 -5.28 -7.26 13.46
N VAL A 252 -5.15 -7.16 12.14
CA VAL A 252 -3.88 -6.86 11.43
C VAL A 252 -3.51 -5.38 11.47
N GLY A 253 -4.42 -4.52 11.95
CA GLY A 253 -4.13 -3.15 12.31
C GLY A 253 -4.94 -2.14 11.49
N TRP A 254 -4.35 -0.94 11.36
CA TRP A 254 -4.93 0.17 10.62
C TRP A 254 -3.93 0.77 9.65
N VAL A 255 -4.46 1.39 8.60
CA VAL A 255 -3.71 2.14 7.59
C VAL A 255 -4.28 3.55 7.45
N VAL A 256 -3.53 4.44 6.82
CA VAL A 256 -4.05 5.70 6.29
C VAL A 256 -3.80 5.76 4.79
N ALA A 257 -4.80 6.18 4.03
CA ALA A 257 -4.62 6.40 2.60
C ALA A 257 -4.11 7.81 2.32
N VAL A 258 -3.44 8.00 1.19
CA VAL A 258 -2.83 9.28 0.79
C VAL A 258 -3.44 9.76 -0.52
N CYS A 259 -4.03 10.95 -0.51
CA CYS A 259 -4.52 11.63 -1.71
C CYS A 259 -3.62 12.83 -2.03
N ILE A 260 -2.99 12.82 -3.20
CA ILE A 260 -2.13 13.90 -3.69
C ILE A 260 -2.88 14.61 -4.81
N GLU A 261 -3.13 15.91 -4.63
CA GLU A 261 -3.91 16.73 -5.54
C GLU A 261 -3.09 17.94 -6.01
N HIS A 262 -3.06 18.18 -7.33
CA HIS A 262 -2.46 19.36 -7.93
C HIS A 262 -3.19 19.73 -9.23
N GLY A 263 -3.57 21.00 -9.39
CA GLY A 263 -4.23 21.49 -10.61
C GLY A 263 -5.55 20.78 -10.93
N GLY A 264 -6.30 20.36 -9.90
CA GLY A 264 -7.56 19.63 -10.04
C GLY A 264 -7.40 18.16 -10.45
N LYS A 265 -6.17 17.65 -10.52
CA LYS A 265 -5.86 16.23 -10.75
C LYS A 265 -5.51 15.53 -9.45
N LYS A 266 -5.89 14.26 -9.33
CA LYS A 266 -5.73 13.47 -8.10
C LYS A 266 -5.06 12.12 -8.36
N LEU A 267 -4.05 11.81 -7.54
CA LEU A 267 -3.58 10.46 -7.29
C LEU A 267 -4.06 10.02 -5.91
N LEU A 268 -4.68 8.84 -5.83
CA LEU A 268 -5.08 8.22 -4.56
C LEU A 268 -4.31 6.92 -4.36
N PHE A 269 -3.57 6.85 -3.25
CA PHE A 269 -2.97 5.62 -2.74
C PHE A 269 -3.84 5.09 -1.60
N SER A 270 -4.65 4.06 -1.87
CA SER A 270 -5.61 3.54 -0.89
C SER A 270 -5.10 2.34 -0.09
N SER A 271 -3.98 1.74 -0.51
CA SER A 271 -3.41 0.53 0.08
C SER A 271 -3.09 0.73 1.58
N ASP A 272 -3.36 -0.23 2.48
CA ASP A 272 -3.78 -1.62 2.26
C ASP A 272 -5.21 -1.90 2.79
N VAL A 273 -6.22 -1.72 1.94
CA VAL A 273 -7.65 -1.87 2.29
C VAL A 273 -8.25 -3.22 1.88
N GLN A 274 -7.46 -4.09 1.27
CA GLN A 274 -7.75 -5.44 0.81
C GLN A 274 -8.92 -5.51 -0.18
N GLY A 275 -8.85 -4.73 -1.27
CA GLY A 275 -9.73 -4.91 -2.43
C GLY A 275 -10.93 -3.97 -2.66
N PRO A 276 -11.15 -2.87 -1.90
CA PRO A 276 -11.36 -2.93 -0.46
C PRO A 276 -12.47 -3.92 -0.07
N THR A 277 -12.33 -4.58 1.09
CA THR A 277 -13.37 -5.51 1.56
C THR A 277 -14.58 -4.78 2.19
N ILE A 278 -14.36 -3.64 2.84
CA ILE A 278 -15.43 -2.83 3.45
C ILE A 278 -16.06 -1.92 2.41
N GLU A 279 -17.38 -1.94 2.28
CA GLU A 279 -18.14 -1.22 1.24
C GLU A 279 -17.95 0.30 1.32
N ASP A 280 -17.88 0.86 2.53
CA ASP A 280 -17.63 2.28 2.77
C ASP A 280 -16.34 2.77 2.11
N TYR A 281 -15.31 1.92 2.03
CA TYR A 281 -14.05 2.29 1.39
C TYR A 281 -14.20 2.36 -0.13
N ALA A 282 -15.01 1.47 -0.73
CA ALA A 282 -15.32 1.56 -2.15
C ALA A 282 -16.12 2.83 -2.46
N THR A 283 -17.07 3.19 -1.60
CA THR A 283 -17.83 4.44 -1.70
C THR A 283 -16.93 5.66 -1.60
N TRP A 284 -16.01 5.68 -0.64
CA TRP A 284 -15.03 6.75 -0.49
C TRP A 284 -14.08 6.87 -1.70
N ILE A 285 -13.53 5.77 -2.20
CA ILE A 285 -12.68 5.79 -3.41
C ILE A 285 -13.46 6.39 -4.60
N VAL A 286 -14.72 5.96 -4.80
CA VAL A 286 -15.57 6.47 -5.87
C VAL A 286 -15.90 7.96 -5.69
N SER A 287 -16.14 8.41 -4.46
CA SER A 287 -16.45 9.82 -4.18
C SER A 287 -15.24 10.72 -4.37
N GLU A 288 -14.03 10.23 -4.14
CA GLU A 288 -12.80 10.99 -4.36
C GLU A 288 -12.50 11.26 -5.84
N ARG A 289 -13.00 10.41 -6.74
CA ARG A 289 -12.83 10.49 -8.20
C ARG A 289 -11.36 10.70 -8.62
N PRO A 290 -10.43 9.82 -8.23
CA PRO A 290 -9.03 9.96 -8.60
C PRO A 290 -8.81 9.78 -10.11
N ASP A 291 -7.81 10.47 -10.67
CA ASP A 291 -7.34 10.19 -12.04
C ASP A 291 -6.44 8.94 -12.06
N ILE A 292 -5.62 8.78 -11.01
CA ILE A 292 -4.77 7.61 -10.78
C ILE A 292 -5.12 7.00 -9.42
N LEU A 293 -5.42 5.70 -9.39
CA LEU A 293 -5.68 4.95 -8.17
C LEU A 293 -4.65 3.85 -8.00
N ILE A 294 -3.97 3.82 -6.86
CA ILE A 294 -3.14 2.71 -6.41
C ILE A 294 -3.95 1.92 -5.38
N LEU A 295 -4.35 0.71 -5.76
CA LEU A 295 -5.28 -0.15 -5.02
C LEU A 295 -4.65 -1.52 -4.77
N ASP A 296 -4.72 -2.01 -3.54
CA ASP A 296 -4.39 -3.39 -3.22
C ASP A 296 -5.56 -4.34 -3.43
N GLY A 297 -5.25 -5.61 -3.68
CA GLY A 297 -6.28 -6.64 -3.79
C GLY A 297 -6.52 -7.44 -2.51
N PRO A 298 -7.57 -8.27 -2.50
CA PRO A 298 -7.78 -9.22 -1.40
C PRO A 298 -6.61 -10.24 -1.35
N PRO A 299 -6.15 -10.64 -0.14
CA PRO A 299 -5.07 -11.62 0.02
C PRO A 299 -5.55 -13.04 -0.30
N THR A 300 -5.75 -13.31 -1.58
CA THR A 300 -6.26 -14.55 -2.17
C THR A 300 -5.42 -15.79 -1.84
N TYR A 301 -4.12 -15.62 -1.62
CA TYR A 301 -3.23 -16.71 -1.17
C TYR A 301 -3.60 -17.25 0.22
N LEU A 302 -4.40 -16.51 1.00
CA LEU A 302 -4.95 -16.93 2.30
C LEU A 302 -6.40 -17.42 2.20
N PHE A 303 -6.93 -17.58 0.99
CA PHE A 303 -8.29 -18.03 0.76
C PHE A 303 -8.54 -19.45 1.24
N GLY A 304 -9.61 -19.64 2.02
CA GLY A 304 -9.94 -20.91 2.66
C GLY A 304 -9.29 -21.11 4.03
N GLN A 305 -8.39 -20.20 4.43
CA GLN A 305 -7.78 -20.17 5.77
C GLN A 305 -8.22 -18.93 6.54
N LEU A 306 -7.73 -17.75 6.13
CA LEU A 306 -8.01 -16.47 6.79
C LEU A 306 -8.99 -15.60 6.00
N VAL A 307 -9.07 -15.80 4.68
CA VAL A 307 -10.07 -15.14 3.82
C VAL A 307 -11.21 -16.10 3.53
N SER A 308 -12.42 -15.71 3.93
CA SER A 308 -13.65 -16.45 3.66
C SER A 308 -14.19 -16.16 2.26
N ARG A 309 -15.05 -17.05 1.73
CA ARG A 309 -15.80 -16.80 0.48
C ARG A 309 -16.56 -15.48 0.53
N VAL A 310 -17.28 -15.22 1.61
CA VAL A 310 -18.05 -13.98 1.80
C VAL A 310 -17.16 -12.74 1.68
N ASN A 311 -15.99 -12.72 2.32
CA ASN A 311 -15.10 -11.55 2.29
C ASN A 311 -14.42 -11.38 0.92
N LEU A 312 -14.03 -12.48 0.28
CA LEU A 312 -13.51 -12.41 -1.09
C LEU A 312 -14.57 -11.86 -2.05
N ASP A 313 -15.81 -12.34 -1.96
CA ASP A 313 -16.90 -11.89 -2.83
C ASP A 313 -17.23 -10.40 -2.59
N ARG A 314 -17.16 -9.91 -1.34
CA ARG A 314 -17.29 -8.48 -1.01
C ARG A 314 -16.20 -7.65 -1.71
N ALA A 315 -14.93 -8.02 -1.52
CA ALA A 315 -13.80 -7.33 -2.14
C ALA A 315 -13.93 -7.30 -3.67
N VAL A 316 -14.27 -8.43 -4.30
CA VAL A 316 -14.47 -8.50 -5.76
C VAL A 316 -15.64 -7.62 -6.20
N LYS A 317 -16.79 -7.64 -5.50
CA LYS A 317 -17.94 -6.77 -5.81
C LYS A 317 -17.57 -5.28 -5.70
N ASN A 318 -16.82 -4.91 -4.67
CA ASN A 318 -16.36 -3.54 -4.46
C ASN A 318 -15.37 -3.10 -5.54
N ALA A 319 -14.42 -3.95 -5.93
CA ALA A 319 -13.54 -3.68 -7.06
C ALA A 319 -14.32 -3.51 -8.38
N VAL A 320 -15.33 -4.35 -8.65
CA VAL A 320 -16.22 -4.19 -9.82
C VAL A 320 -16.99 -2.86 -9.75
N ARG A 321 -17.47 -2.47 -8.56
CA ARG A 321 -18.15 -1.18 -8.36
C ARG A 321 -17.21 -0.02 -8.67
N ILE A 322 -15.97 -0.04 -8.18
CA ILE A 322 -14.95 0.96 -8.48
C ILE A 322 -14.73 1.04 -10.00
N ALA A 323 -14.51 -0.09 -10.67
CA ALA A 323 -14.30 -0.15 -12.12
C ALA A 323 -15.47 0.45 -12.92
N LYS A 324 -16.71 0.16 -12.51
CA LYS A 324 -17.93 0.69 -13.17
C LYS A 324 -18.10 2.19 -12.96
N MET A 325 -17.83 2.67 -11.76
CA MET A 325 -18.10 4.07 -11.38
C MET A 325 -16.96 5.01 -11.77
N LEU A 326 -15.75 4.48 -11.96
CA LEU A 326 -14.54 5.21 -12.33
C LEU A 326 -13.92 4.69 -13.65
N PRO A 327 -14.68 4.67 -14.77
CA PRO A 327 -14.22 4.05 -16.02
C PRO A 327 -13.12 4.82 -16.75
N GLN A 328 -12.68 5.99 -16.25
CA GLN A 328 -11.57 6.77 -16.80
C GLN A 328 -10.33 6.78 -15.90
N THR A 329 -10.43 6.23 -14.69
CA THR A 329 -9.32 6.19 -13.74
C THR A 329 -8.34 5.11 -14.17
N THR A 330 -7.05 5.45 -14.19
CA THR A 330 -5.99 4.45 -14.30
C THR A 330 -5.79 3.80 -12.93
N VAL A 331 -6.03 2.50 -12.84
CA VAL A 331 -5.94 1.74 -11.59
C VAL A 331 -4.74 0.80 -11.64
N LEU A 332 -3.78 1.05 -10.76
CA LEU A 332 -2.76 0.06 -10.44
C LEU A 332 -3.33 -0.89 -9.38
N PHE A 333 -3.65 -2.12 -9.77
CA PHE A 333 -4.22 -3.14 -8.90
C PHE A 333 -3.17 -4.20 -8.59
N ASP A 334 -2.41 -3.97 -7.53
CA ASP A 334 -1.26 -4.80 -7.13
C ASP A 334 -1.40 -5.19 -5.66
N HIS A 335 -0.31 -5.56 -4.98
CA HIS A 335 -0.20 -5.75 -3.53
C HIS A 335 -1.23 -6.74 -2.90
N HIS A 336 -0.74 -7.80 -2.28
CA HIS A 336 -1.46 -9.04 -1.92
C HIS A 336 -1.92 -9.90 -3.10
N LEU A 337 -2.56 -9.30 -4.12
CA LEU A 337 -3.21 -10.05 -5.20
C LEU A 337 -2.24 -10.93 -6.01
N PRO A 338 -1.11 -10.42 -6.56
CA PRO A 338 -0.19 -11.22 -7.36
C PRO A 338 0.77 -12.06 -6.49
N ARG A 339 0.43 -12.32 -5.22
CA ARG A 339 1.08 -13.35 -4.39
C ARG A 339 0.50 -14.75 -4.67
N ASP A 340 -0.68 -14.83 -5.28
CA ASP A 340 -1.39 -16.08 -5.61
C ASP A 340 -1.45 -16.27 -7.12
N PRO A 341 -0.93 -17.36 -7.72
CA PRO A 341 -1.05 -17.60 -9.17
C PRO A 341 -2.51 -17.67 -9.67
N LYS A 342 -3.46 -17.98 -8.79
CA LYS A 342 -4.90 -18.11 -9.13
C LYS A 342 -5.69 -16.83 -8.88
N PHE A 343 -5.02 -15.70 -8.69
CA PHE A 343 -5.72 -14.46 -8.33
C PHE A 343 -6.78 -14.03 -9.37
N ARG A 344 -6.54 -14.30 -10.66
CA ARG A 344 -7.51 -14.01 -11.72
C ARG A 344 -8.75 -14.88 -11.62
N GLU A 345 -8.59 -16.18 -11.43
CA GLU A 345 -9.70 -17.12 -11.24
C GLU A 345 -10.54 -16.74 -10.02
N ARG A 346 -9.89 -16.26 -8.94
CA ARG A 346 -10.57 -15.88 -7.70
C ARG A 346 -11.31 -14.55 -7.80
N ALA A 347 -10.81 -13.63 -8.62
CA ALA A 347 -11.44 -12.36 -8.91
C ALA A 347 -12.07 -12.34 -10.31
N GLN A 348 -12.54 -13.50 -10.81
CA GLN A 348 -13.01 -13.67 -12.18
C GLN A 348 -14.04 -12.61 -12.59
N ALA A 349 -15.01 -12.31 -11.72
CA ALA A 349 -16.05 -11.31 -12.01
C ALA A 349 -15.49 -9.90 -12.28
N LEU A 350 -14.36 -9.53 -11.67
CA LEU A 350 -13.65 -8.29 -11.98
C LEU A 350 -12.99 -8.38 -13.34
N PHE A 351 -12.22 -9.43 -13.61
CA PHE A 351 -11.50 -9.58 -14.89
C PHE A 351 -12.45 -9.73 -16.08
N ASP A 352 -13.59 -10.42 -15.92
CA ASP A 352 -14.66 -10.50 -16.93
C ASP A 352 -15.26 -9.11 -17.22
N HIS A 353 -15.48 -8.31 -16.17
CA HIS A 353 -15.96 -6.95 -16.32
C HIS A 353 -14.93 -6.07 -17.04
N LEU A 354 -13.65 -6.18 -16.71
CA LEU A 354 -12.57 -5.43 -17.35
C LEU A 354 -12.38 -5.84 -18.81
N ALA A 355 -12.49 -7.13 -19.14
CA ALA A 355 -12.36 -7.62 -20.51
C ALA A 355 -13.48 -7.12 -21.43
N SER A 356 -14.66 -6.83 -20.89
CA SER A 356 -15.80 -6.27 -21.64
C SER A 356 -15.85 -4.74 -21.62
N ALA A 357 -15.13 -4.09 -20.71
CA ALA A 357 -15.11 -2.64 -20.59
C ALA A 357 -14.08 -2.01 -21.55
N SER A 358 -14.51 -1.06 -22.36
CA SER A 358 -13.63 -0.39 -23.33
C SER A 358 -12.66 0.64 -22.74
N ARG A 359 -12.79 0.98 -21.45
CA ARG A 359 -12.06 2.11 -20.82
C ARG A 359 -11.53 1.88 -19.40
N ALA A 360 -12.02 0.91 -18.64
CA ALA A 360 -11.48 0.64 -17.31
C ALA A 360 -10.08 0.01 -17.43
N SER A 361 -9.06 0.68 -16.88
CA SER A 361 -7.67 0.21 -16.94
C SER A 361 -7.24 -0.22 -15.55
N PHE A 362 -7.36 -1.52 -15.28
CA PHE A 362 -6.77 -2.17 -14.11
C PHE A 362 -5.55 -2.95 -14.59
N SER A 363 -4.40 -2.69 -13.99
CA SER A 363 -3.17 -3.43 -14.27
C SER A 363 -2.35 -3.58 -13.01
N THR A 364 -1.66 -4.71 -12.85
CA THR A 364 -0.53 -4.81 -11.93
C THR A 364 0.64 -3.94 -12.41
N LEU A 365 1.65 -3.72 -11.55
CA LEU A 365 2.89 -3.07 -11.97
C LEU A 365 3.58 -3.86 -13.09
N ALA A 366 3.66 -5.19 -12.97
CA ALA A 366 4.25 -6.01 -14.03
C ALA A 366 3.58 -5.77 -15.39
N GLU A 367 2.25 -5.75 -15.43
CA GLU A 367 1.48 -5.50 -16.68
C GLU A 367 1.67 -4.07 -17.19
N TRP A 368 1.74 -3.07 -16.30
CA TRP A 368 2.07 -1.69 -16.68
C TRP A 368 3.45 -1.58 -17.33
N LEU A 369 4.40 -2.41 -16.92
CA LEU A 369 5.73 -2.54 -17.53
C LEU A 369 5.74 -3.40 -18.80
N GLY A 370 4.58 -3.88 -19.27
CA GLY A 370 4.48 -4.75 -20.45
C GLY A 370 4.94 -6.19 -20.20
N CYS A 371 4.98 -6.62 -18.94
CA CYS A 371 5.40 -7.95 -18.51
C CYS A 371 4.26 -8.69 -17.80
N ARG A 372 4.42 -10.00 -17.61
CA ARG A 372 3.47 -10.78 -16.79
C ARG A 372 3.83 -10.69 -15.30
N PRO A 373 2.85 -10.75 -14.37
CA PRO A 373 3.14 -10.91 -12.95
C PRO A 373 4.06 -12.11 -12.70
N LEU A 374 5.12 -11.92 -11.91
CA LEU A 374 6.17 -12.93 -11.75
C LEU A 374 5.63 -14.27 -11.23
N VAL A 375 4.61 -14.23 -10.36
CA VAL A 375 3.98 -15.46 -9.85
C VAL A 375 3.43 -16.34 -10.98
N GLU A 376 2.82 -15.75 -12.00
CA GLU A 376 2.28 -16.49 -13.16
C GLU A 376 3.40 -17.03 -14.03
N VAL A 377 4.46 -16.24 -14.24
CA VAL A 377 5.62 -16.64 -15.03
C VAL A 377 6.25 -17.91 -14.44
N LEU A 378 6.42 -17.93 -13.12
CA LEU A 378 7.04 -19.02 -12.39
C LEU A 378 6.16 -20.27 -12.32
N THR A 379 4.84 -20.13 -12.22
CA THR A 379 3.93 -21.28 -12.17
C THR A 379 3.64 -21.89 -13.54
N ASP A 380 3.58 -21.07 -14.59
CA ASP A 380 3.29 -21.54 -15.94
C ASP A 380 4.55 -22.01 -16.69
N GLY A 381 5.75 -21.77 -16.12
CA GLY A 381 7.03 -22.08 -16.76
C GLY A 381 7.33 -21.20 -17.98
N THR A 382 6.79 -19.98 -18.01
CA THR A 382 6.91 -19.06 -19.15
C THR A 382 8.00 -18.01 -18.93
N THR A 383 8.20 -17.11 -19.89
CA THR A 383 9.15 -15.98 -19.78
C THR A 383 8.46 -14.73 -19.23
N LEU A 384 9.22 -13.85 -18.56
CA LEU A 384 8.77 -12.53 -18.09
C LEU A 384 8.25 -11.61 -19.20
N GLU A 385 8.80 -11.76 -20.41
CA GLU A 385 8.42 -11.00 -21.60
C GLU A 385 7.05 -11.47 -22.10
N ALA A 386 6.12 -10.53 -22.31
CA ALA A 386 4.82 -10.82 -22.89
C ALA A 386 4.97 -11.30 -24.35
N GLN A 387 4.37 -12.44 -24.69
CA GLN A 387 4.11 -12.80 -26.08
C GLN A 387 2.91 -11.96 -26.56
N HIS A 388 3.18 -10.75 -27.05
CA HIS A 388 2.27 -9.88 -27.83
C HIS A 388 0.80 -9.72 -27.33
N ALA A 389 0.48 -8.59 -26.69
CA ALA A 389 -0.86 -7.95 -26.73
C ALA A 389 -0.76 -6.46 -26.32
N PRO A 390 -1.67 -5.58 -26.78
CA PRO A 390 -1.36 -4.20 -27.12
C PRO A 390 -1.27 -3.28 -25.90
N VAL A 391 -0.26 -2.41 -25.90
CA VAL A 391 -0.28 -1.18 -25.12
C VAL A 391 -1.54 -0.40 -25.51
N PRO A 392 -2.46 -0.06 -24.59
CA PRO A 392 -3.51 0.90 -24.88
C PRO A 392 -2.81 2.21 -25.21
N SER A 393 -2.89 2.64 -26.47
CA SER A 393 -2.30 3.93 -26.86
C SER A 393 -2.95 5.00 -25.99
N THR A 394 -2.16 5.67 -25.16
CA THR A 394 -2.54 6.94 -24.56
C THR A 394 -2.63 7.96 -25.69
N ARG A 395 -3.79 8.01 -26.37
CA ARG A 395 -4.10 9.12 -27.26
C ARG A 395 -4.16 10.37 -26.38
N ARG A 396 -3.18 11.26 -26.56
CA ARG A 396 -3.27 12.65 -26.11
C ARG A 396 -4.58 13.24 -26.64
N PRO A 397 -5.43 13.86 -25.80
CA PRO A 397 -6.51 14.67 -26.31
C PRO A 397 -5.95 15.94 -27.00
N PRO A 398 -6.71 16.53 -27.93
CA PRO A 398 -6.29 17.67 -28.75
C PRO A 398 -5.90 18.92 -27.95
#